data_AF-A0A0Q6S8D8-F1
#
_entry.id   AF-A0A0Q6S8D8-F1
#
_cell.length_a   1.000
_cell.length_b   1.000
_cell.length_c   1.000
_cell.angle_alpha   90.00
_cell.angle_beta   90.00
_cell.angle_gamma   90.00
#
_symmetry.space_group_name_H-M   'P 1'
#
loop_
_entity.id
_entity.type
_entity.pdbx_description
1 polymer ?
#
loop_
_entity_poly.entity_id
_entity_poly.type
_entity_poly.pdbx_seq_one_letter_code
_entity_poly.pdbx_strand_id
1 'polypeptide(L)'
;MHATPSPPPASLTFAAAQQDMRTAYLGGAPGLFVSGSVWAIAGAVCLTRSPQAAVWALYAGGVLIHPVSALLTRALGRSARHAAGNPLGMLAFATTIWMIMMLALVYGISVWRIDLFFPAMLFVIGGRYLTFATLFGRKLFWVCGAVLALAGYALAARHAPPAAVAFTGAAVEIVFGCILLAGMRGTKGTAHVSA
;
A
#
# COMPACT_ATOMS: atom_id res chain seq x y z
N MET A 1 -55.13 -3.13 -5.74
CA MET A 1 -54.02 -2.59 -4.89
C MET A 1 -52.70 -3.08 -5.48
N HIS A 2 -52.09 -2.31 -6.37
CA HIS A 2 -50.74 -2.60 -6.86
C HIS A 2 -49.75 -2.10 -5.80
N ALA A 3 -49.09 -3.02 -5.10
CA ALA A 3 -47.94 -2.68 -4.28
C ALA A 3 -46.82 -2.18 -5.20
N THR A 4 -46.44 -0.91 -5.04
CA THR A 4 -45.22 -0.39 -5.66
C THR A 4 -44.03 -1.19 -5.14
N PRO A 5 -43.14 -1.69 -6.01
CA PRO A 5 -41.93 -2.37 -5.56
C PRO A 5 -41.12 -1.40 -4.70
N SER A 6 -40.63 -1.88 -3.55
CA SER A 6 -39.68 -1.14 -2.74
C SER A 6 -38.46 -0.75 -3.60
N PRO A 7 -37.93 0.48 -3.46
CA PRO A 7 -36.76 0.89 -4.21
C PRO A 7 -35.61 -0.09 -3.91
N PRO A 8 -34.82 -0.49 -4.93
CA PRO A 8 -33.65 -1.33 -4.71
C PRO A 8 -32.74 -0.64 -3.67
N PRO A 9 -32.06 -1.39 -2.78
CA PRO A 9 -31.16 -0.82 -1.81
C PRO A 9 -30.18 0.10 -2.53
N ALA A 10 -30.13 1.37 -2.14
CA ALA A 10 -29.34 2.39 -2.84
C ALA A 10 -27.88 1.91 -2.93
N SER A 11 -27.47 1.50 -4.12
CA SER A 11 -26.11 1.07 -4.36
C SER A 11 -25.18 2.26 -4.12
N LEU A 12 -24.16 2.07 -3.28
CA LEU A 12 -23.17 3.10 -3.00
C LEU A 12 -22.54 3.52 -4.33
N THR A 13 -22.60 4.82 -4.67
CA THR A 13 -21.95 5.32 -5.88
C THR A 13 -20.44 5.07 -5.80
N PHE A 14 -19.77 4.90 -6.93
CA PHE A 14 -18.33 4.63 -6.95
C PHE A 14 -17.52 5.72 -6.23
N ALA A 15 -17.90 6.99 -6.39
CA ALA A 15 -17.27 8.10 -5.69
C ALA A 15 -17.47 8.03 -4.17
N ALA A 16 -18.66 7.65 -3.71
CA ALA A 16 -18.94 7.43 -2.29
C ALA A 16 -18.17 6.23 -1.73
N ALA A 17 -18.02 5.15 -2.51
CA ALA A 17 -17.19 4.00 -2.18
C ALA A 17 -15.72 4.40 -1.96
N GLN A 18 -15.15 5.22 -2.86
CA GLN A 18 -13.78 5.72 -2.70
C GLN A 18 -13.64 6.66 -1.48
N GLN A 19 -14.65 7.52 -1.23
CA GLN A 19 -14.64 8.42 -0.10
C GLN A 19 -14.70 7.68 1.24
N ASP A 20 -15.51 6.62 1.32
CA ASP A 20 -15.58 5.73 2.47
C ASP A 20 -14.21 5.07 2.74
N MET A 21 -13.57 4.50 1.72
CA MET A 21 -12.21 3.94 1.85
C MET A 21 -11.21 4.97 2.35
N ARG A 22 -11.20 6.19 1.78
CA ARG A 22 -10.30 7.26 2.23
C ARG A 22 -10.54 7.66 3.68
N THR A 23 -11.78 7.70 4.11
CA THR A 23 -12.15 8.13 5.46
C THR A 23 -11.78 7.06 6.48
N ALA A 24 -12.11 5.80 6.19
CA ALA A 24 -11.86 4.66 7.06
C ALA A 24 -10.36 4.40 7.28
N TYR A 25 -9.53 4.60 6.26
CA TYR A 25 -8.10 4.23 6.25
C TYR A 25 -7.13 5.40 6.16
N LEU A 26 -7.57 6.63 6.47
CA LEU A 26 -6.75 7.85 6.33
C LEU A 26 -6.06 7.95 4.95
N GLY A 27 -6.82 7.70 3.89
CA GLY A 27 -6.34 7.71 2.52
C GLY A 27 -5.34 6.61 2.17
N GLY A 28 -5.01 5.71 3.11
CA GLY A 28 -3.97 4.69 2.96
C GLY A 28 -2.60 5.09 3.51
N ALA A 29 -2.45 6.28 4.08
CA ALA A 29 -1.15 6.77 4.55
C ALA A 29 -0.51 5.89 5.66
N PRO A 30 -1.26 5.43 6.69
CA PRO A 30 -0.71 4.52 7.69
C PRO A 30 -0.09 3.26 7.08
N GLY A 31 -0.68 2.73 6.00
CA GLY A 31 -0.17 1.55 5.32
C GLY A 31 1.18 1.78 4.64
N LEU A 32 1.36 2.95 4.01
CA LEU A 32 2.64 3.38 3.42
C LEU A 32 3.74 3.51 4.48
N PHE A 33 3.45 4.08 5.65
CA PHE A 33 4.46 4.20 6.72
C PHE A 33 4.87 2.87 7.30
N VAL A 34 3.90 1.99 7.57
CA VAL A 34 4.18 0.67 8.13
C VAL A 34 4.97 -0.17 7.12
N SER A 35 4.57 -0.15 5.85
CA SER A 35 5.28 -0.85 4.78
C SER A 35 6.69 -0.29 4.58
N GLY A 36 6.86 1.03 4.55
CA GLY A 36 8.19 1.66 4.44
C GLY A 36 9.09 1.36 5.63
N SER A 37 8.52 1.22 6.84
CA SER A 37 9.25 0.80 8.04
C SER A 37 9.71 -0.66 7.92
N VAL A 38 8.86 -1.55 7.40
CA VAL A 38 9.21 -2.95 7.12
C VAL A 38 10.35 -3.03 6.10
N TRP A 39 10.31 -2.21 5.04
CA TRP A 39 11.41 -2.10 4.07
C TRP A 39 12.71 -1.61 4.71
N ALA A 40 12.65 -0.59 5.58
CA ALA A 40 13.82 -0.08 6.28
C ALA A 40 14.44 -1.13 7.21
N ILE A 41 13.60 -1.88 7.94
CA ILE A 41 14.03 -3.00 8.78
C ILE A 41 14.68 -4.09 7.93
N ALA A 42 14.08 -4.46 6.79
CA ALA A 42 14.67 -5.43 5.87
C ALA A 42 16.05 -4.95 5.36
N GLY A 43 16.18 -3.67 4.99
CA GLY A 43 17.47 -3.07 4.62
C GLY A 43 18.51 -3.16 5.73
N ALA A 44 18.13 -2.85 6.97
CA ALA A 44 19.01 -2.95 8.13
C ALA A 44 19.43 -4.40 8.44
N VAL A 45 18.49 -5.35 8.34
CA VAL A 45 18.77 -6.79 8.46
C VAL A 45 19.72 -7.24 7.35
N CYS A 46 19.56 -6.72 6.14
CA CYS A 46 20.45 -7.04 5.02
C CYS A 46 21.89 -6.61 5.28
N LEU A 47 22.09 -5.42 5.86
CA LEU A 47 23.43 -4.91 6.18
C LEU A 47 24.07 -5.63 7.37
N THR A 48 23.27 -5.98 8.39
CA THR A 48 23.79 -6.51 9.66
C THR A 48 23.83 -8.03 9.74
N ARG A 49 23.07 -8.73 8.88
CA ARG A 49 22.96 -10.20 8.89
C ARG A 49 23.28 -10.80 7.53
N SER A 50 22.32 -10.79 6.61
CA SER A 50 22.47 -11.33 5.27
C SER A 50 21.29 -10.94 4.38
N PRO A 51 21.43 -10.97 3.04
CA PRO A 51 20.31 -10.80 2.12
C PRO A 51 19.19 -11.82 2.36
N GLN A 52 19.52 -13.06 2.67
CA GLN A 52 18.52 -14.11 2.95
C GLN A 52 17.71 -13.81 4.21
N ALA A 53 18.35 -13.32 5.29
CA ALA A 53 17.64 -12.90 6.48
C ALA A 53 16.71 -11.71 6.19
N ALA A 54 17.11 -10.82 5.28
CA ALA A 54 16.32 -9.66 4.89
C ALA A 54 15.06 -10.04 4.08
N VAL A 55 15.13 -11.08 3.23
CA VAL A 55 13.95 -11.68 2.56
C VAL A 55 12.91 -12.07 3.61
N TRP A 56 13.33 -12.84 4.62
CA TRP A 56 12.44 -13.28 5.69
C TRP A 56 11.92 -12.15 6.55
N ALA A 57 12.75 -11.14 6.83
CA ALA A 57 12.31 -9.93 7.53
C ALA A 57 11.21 -9.20 6.75
N LEU A 58 11.35 -9.07 5.43
CA LEU A 58 10.33 -8.46 4.58
C LEU A 58 9.04 -9.28 4.54
N TYR A 59 9.13 -10.62 4.49
CA TYR A 59 7.95 -11.49 4.49
C TYR A 59 7.20 -11.47 5.82
N ALA A 60 7.93 -11.61 6.93
CA ALA A 60 7.34 -11.53 8.27
C ALA A 60 6.72 -10.15 8.50
N GLY A 61 7.44 -9.08 8.15
CA GLY A 61 6.91 -7.72 8.21
C GLY A 61 5.69 -7.52 7.31
N GLY A 62 5.70 -8.10 6.10
CA GLY A 62 4.63 -8.03 5.11
C GLY A 62 3.27 -8.52 5.64
N VAL A 63 3.28 -9.62 6.39
CA VAL A 63 2.08 -10.15 7.06
C VAL A 63 1.55 -9.17 8.11
N LEU A 64 2.45 -8.47 8.80
CA LEU A 64 2.11 -7.51 9.85
C LEU A 64 1.67 -6.14 9.32
N ILE A 65 1.87 -5.82 8.04
CA ILE A 65 1.55 -4.49 7.48
C ILE A 65 0.08 -4.13 7.73
N HIS A 66 -0.85 -5.03 7.37
CA HIS A 66 -2.29 -4.75 7.53
C HIS A 66 -2.71 -4.58 9.00
N PRO A 67 -2.45 -5.52 9.93
CA PRO A 67 -2.87 -5.35 11.32
C PRO A 67 -2.22 -4.14 11.98
N VAL A 68 -0.92 -3.90 11.78
CA VAL A 68 -0.23 -2.74 12.36
C VAL A 68 -0.75 -1.42 11.77
N SER A 69 -0.99 -1.37 10.45
CA SER A 69 -1.60 -0.21 9.81
C SER A 69 -3.01 0.06 10.33
N ALA A 70 -3.80 -0.98 10.58
CA ALA A 70 -5.15 -0.84 11.13
C ALA A 70 -5.12 -0.30 12.57
N LEU A 71 -4.20 -0.81 13.41
CA LEU A 71 -3.98 -0.30 14.76
C LEU A 71 -3.55 1.17 14.74
N LEU A 72 -2.59 1.53 13.90
CA LEU A 72 -2.13 2.91 13.73
C LEU A 72 -3.27 3.82 13.26
N THR A 73 -4.09 3.36 12.31
CA THR A 73 -5.26 4.09 11.81
C THR A 73 -6.28 4.36 12.92
N ARG A 74 -6.51 3.38 13.81
CA ARG A 74 -7.38 3.51 14.98
C ARG A 74 -6.82 4.47 16.02
N ALA A 75 -5.52 4.39 16.30
CA ALA A 75 -4.83 5.32 17.18
C ALA A 75 -4.92 6.78 16.67
N LEU A 76 -4.99 6.97 15.34
CA LEU A 76 -5.19 8.26 14.69
C LEU A 76 -6.67 8.67 14.54
N GLY A 77 -7.60 7.98 15.21
CA GLY A 77 -9.00 8.36 15.32
C GLY A 77 -9.89 7.94 14.14
N ARG A 78 -9.51 6.93 13.34
CA ARG A 78 -10.34 6.36 12.27
C ARG A 78 -10.70 4.90 12.51
N SER A 79 -11.77 4.42 11.89
CA SER A 79 -12.29 3.06 12.12
C SER A 79 -11.34 1.94 11.70
N ALA A 80 -10.48 2.18 10.70
CA ALA A 80 -9.76 1.15 9.95
C ALA A 80 -10.69 0.10 9.32
N ARG A 81 -11.94 0.48 9.05
CA ARG A 81 -12.97 -0.40 8.51
C ARG A 81 -13.94 0.41 7.65
N HIS A 82 -14.07 0.00 6.39
CA HIS A 82 -15.02 0.56 5.43
C HIS A 82 -16.44 0.06 5.70
N ALA A 83 -17.44 0.70 5.09
CA ALA A 83 -18.84 0.35 5.21
C ALA A 83 -19.12 -1.08 4.69
N ALA A 84 -20.00 -1.80 5.38
CA ALA A 84 -20.46 -3.09 4.90
C ALA A 84 -21.19 -2.91 3.56
N GLY A 85 -20.77 -3.66 2.53
CA GLY A 85 -21.29 -3.52 1.17
C GLY A 85 -20.51 -2.57 0.26
N ASN A 86 -19.42 -1.95 0.72
CA ASN A 86 -18.53 -1.20 -0.17
C ASN A 86 -17.84 -2.16 -1.18
N PRO A 87 -18.08 -2.02 -2.50
CA PRO A 87 -17.55 -2.96 -3.49
C PRO A 87 -16.02 -2.91 -3.61
N LEU A 88 -15.38 -1.81 -3.19
CA LEU A 88 -13.91 -1.67 -3.22
C LEU A 88 -13.21 -2.53 -2.16
N GLY A 89 -13.94 -2.98 -1.12
CA GLY A 89 -13.43 -3.96 -0.16
C GLY A 89 -13.07 -5.28 -0.84
N MET A 90 -13.89 -5.74 -1.79
CA MET A 90 -13.61 -6.96 -2.56
C MET A 90 -12.39 -6.78 -3.48
N LEU A 91 -12.24 -5.59 -4.09
CA LEU A 91 -11.05 -5.28 -4.88
C LEU A 91 -9.77 -5.30 -4.01
N ALA A 92 -9.82 -4.76 -2.79
CA ALA A 92 -8.72 -4.82 -1.84
C ALA A 92 -8.33 -6.26 -1.48
N PHE A 93 -9.33 -7.13 -1.32
CA PHE A 93 -9.13 -8.54 -1.02
C PHE A 93 -8.52 -9.30 -2.21
N ALA A 94 -9.10 -9.17 -3.40
CA ALA A 94 -8.60 -9.81 -4.62
C ALA A 94 -7.15 -9.42 -4.93
N THR A 95 -6.80 -8.14 -4.78
CA THR A 95 -5.42 -7.65 -4.98
C THR A 95 -4.46 -8.15 -3.89
N THR A 96 -4.96 -8.50 -2.71
CA THR A 96 -4.15 -9.13 -1.65
C THR A 96 -3.89 -10.61 -1.98
N ILE A 97 -4.87 -11.35 -2.49
CA ILE A 97 -4.65 -12.72 -3.01
C ILE A 97 -3.60 -12.69 -4.13
N TRP A 98 -3.76 -11.77 -5.09
CA TRP A 98 -2.79 -11.57 -6.16
C TRP A 98 -1.37 -11.33 -5.62
N MET A 99 -1.23 -10.44 -4.63
CA MET A 99 0.05 -10.18 -3.98
C MET A 99 0.65 -11.45 -3.36
N ILE A 100 -0.13 -12.25 -2.63
CA ILE A 100 0.34 -13.50 -2.01
C ILE A 100 0.86 -14.48 -3.07
N MET A 101 0.19 -14.62 -4.22
CA MET A 101 0.69 -15.44 -5.32
C MET A 101 2.03 -14.92 -5.86
N MET A 102 2.18 -13.60 -5.98
CA MET A 102 3.42 -12.98 -6.42
C MET A 102 4.56 -13.15 -5.39
N LEU A 103 4.26 -13.23 -4.08
CA LEU A 103 5.30 -13.54 -3.07
C LEU A 103 5.91 -14.91 -3.31
N ALA A 104 5.13 -15.92 -3.71
CA ALA A 104 5.67 -17.23 -4.06
C ALA A 104 6.60 -17.15 -5.27
N LEU A 105 6.19 -16.40 -6.30
CA LEU A 105 7.01 -16.19 -7.50
C LEU A 105 8.33 -15.48 -7.18
N VAL A 106 8.28 -14.39 -6.41
CA VAL A 106 9.46 -13.61 -6.04
C VAL A 106 10.38 -14.37 -5.08
N TYR A 107 9.85 -15.26 -4.25
CA TYR A 107 10.67 -16.20 -3.50
C TYR A 107 11.44 -17.14 -4.42
N GLY A 108 10.80 -17.69 -5.46
CA GLY A 108 11.49 -18.48 -6.49
C GLY A 108 12.63 -17.71 -7.17
N ILE A 109 12.40 -16.42 -7.48
CA ILE A 109 13.46 -15.52 -7.99
C ILE A 109 14.61 -15.41 -6.98
N SER A 110 14.33 -15.30 -5.67
CA SER A 110 15.38 -15.18 -4.64
C SER A 110 16.30 -16.41 -4.56
N VAL A 111 15.76 -17.61 -4.83
CA VAL A 111 16.53 -18.87 -4.85
C VAL A 111 17.45 -18.91 -6.06
N TRP A 112 17.01 -18.38 -7.21
CA TRP A 112 17.82 -18.31 -8.43
C TRP A 112 18.86 -17.18 -8.37
N ARG A 113 18.44 -15.99 -7.97
CA ARG A 113 19.17 -14.72 -8.01
C ARG A 113 18.68 -13.80 -6.88
N ILE A 114 19.29 -13.91 -5.71
CA ILE A 114 18.87 -13.18 -4.51
C ILE A 114 18.91 -11.65 -4.66
N ASP A 115 19.79 -11.15 -5.51
CA ASP A 115 19.92 -9.74 -5.86
C ASP A 115 18.70 -9.19 -6.64
N LEU A 116 17.91 -10.06 -7.27
CA LEU A 116 16.67 -9.68 -7.96
C LEU A 116 15.44 -9.70 -7.06
N PHE A 117 15.54 -10.22 -5.83
CA PHE A 117 14.41 -10.31 -4.91
C PHE A 117 13.77 -8.94 -4.60
N PHE A 118 14.57 -8.00 -4.07
CA PHE A 118 14.04 -6.68 -3.70
C PHE A 118 13.58 -5.87 -4.90
N PRO A 119 14.29 -5.84 -6.04
CA PRO A 119 13.76 -5.23 -7.25
C PRO A 119 12.41 -5.81 -7.69
N ALA A 120 12.26 -7.14 -7.68
CA ALA A 120 11.00 -7.78 -8.02
C ALA A 120 9.89 -7.43 -7.02
N MET A 121 10.20 -7.35 -5.72
CA MET A 121 9.27 -6.87 -4.70
C MET A 121 8.81 -5.42 -4.94
N LEU A 122 9.70 -4.52 -5.38
CA LEU A 122 9.32 -3.15 -5.75
C LEU A 122 8.30 -3.13 -6.90
N PHE A 123 8.42 -4.02 -7.88
CA PHE A 123 7.41 -4.18 -8.94
C PHE A 123 6.08 -4.70 -8.42
N VAL A 124 6.10 -5.74 -7.59
CA VAL A 124 4.88 -6.35 -7.02
C VAL A 124 4.11 -5.32 -6.19
N ILE A 125 4.80 -4.60 -5.30
CA ILE A 125 4.19 -3.58 -4.47
C ILE A 125 3.80 -2.34 -5.30
N GLY A 126 4.63 -1.94 -6.25
CA GLY A 126 4.33 -0.86 -7.19
C GLY A 126 3.01 -1.10 -7.93
N GLY A 127 2.82 -2.32 -8.47
CA GLY A 127 1.57 -2.76 -9.10
C GLY A 127 0.38 -2.72 -8.15
N ARG A 128 0.57 -3.11 -6.87
CA ARG A 128 -0.48 -2.99 -5.85
C ARG A 128 -0.85 -1.53 -5.59
N TYR A 129 0.11 -0.60 -5.61
CA TYR A 129 -0.24 0.82 -5.50
C TYR A 129 -1.00 1.34 -6.70
N LEU A 130 -0.79 0.82 -7.91
CA LEU A 130 -1.63 1.20 -9.06
C LEU A 130 -3.12 0.88 -8.81
N THR A 131 -3.43 -0.26 -8.18
CA THR A 131 -4.82 -0.59 -7.82
C THR A 131 -5.35 0.30 -6.69
N PHE A 132 -4.47 0.78 -5.80
CA PHE A 132 -4.83 1.72 -4.75
C PHE A 132 -5.26 3.09 -5.29
N ALA A 133 -4.83 3.46 -6.50
CA ALA A 133 -5.33 4.65 -7.16
C ALA A 133 -6.85 4.58 -7.40
N THR A 134 -7.36 3.39 -7.78
CA THR A 134 -8.78 3.12 -7.96
C THR A 134 -9.50 2.99 -6.60
N LEU A 135 -8.87 2.30 -5.65
CA LEU A 135 -9.46 2.02 -4.34
C LEU A 135 -9.65 3.29 -3.49
N PHE A 136 -8.70 4.23 -3.55
CA PHE A 136 -8.78 5.50 -2.83
C PHE A 136 -9.16 6.69 -3.72
N GLY A 137 -9.28 6.52 -5.03
CA GLY A 137 -9.57 7.62 -5.96
C GLY A 137 -8.50 8.72 -5.97
N ARG A 138 -7.22 8.37 -5.79
CA ARG A 138 -6.10 9.33 -5.71
C ARG A 138 -5.03 9.00 -6.74
N LYS A 139 -4.76 9.94 -7.66
CA LYS A 139 -3.71 9.83 -8.69
C LYS A 139 -2.30 9.69 -8.11
N LEU A 140 -2.07 10.12 -6.87
CA LEU A 140 -0.79 9.98 -6.19
C LEU A 140 -0.28 8.53 -6.16
N PHE A 141 -1.18 7.55 -6.06
CA PHE A 141 -0.83 6.14 -6.06
C PHE A 141 -0.35 5.62 -7.42
N TRP A 142 -0.78 6.21 -8.54
CA TRP A 142 -0.20 5.93 -9.86
C TRP A 142 1.26 6.34 -9.89
N VAL A 143 1.57 7.54 -9.39
CA VAL A 143 2.93 8.06 -9.34
C VAL A 143 3.79 7.21 -8.40
N CYS A 144 3.28 6.86 -7.22
CA CYS A 144 3.98 5.97 -6.27
C CYS A 144 4.34 4.62 -6.92
N GLY A 145 3.35 3.97 -7.55
CA GLY A 145 3.56 2.68 -8.20
C GLY A 145 4.56 2.75 -9.36
N ALA A 146 4.49 3.80 -10.18
CA ALA A 146 5.43 4.02 -11.26
C ALA A 146 6.85 4.28 -10.75
N VAL A 147 7.02 5.09 -9.71
CA VAL A 147 8.33 5.37 -9.10
C VAL A 147 8.96 4.09 -8.54
N LEU A 148 8.20 3.24 -7.83
CA LEU A 148 8.69 1.97 -7.33
C LEU A 148 9.10 1.01 -8.46
N ALA A 149 8.28 0.90 -9.51
CA ALA A 149 8.59 0.05 -10.66
C ALA A 149 9.85 0.53 -11.40
N LEU A 150 9.98 1.83 -11.64
CA LEU A 150 11.16 2.43 -12.26
C LEU A 150 12.41 2.26 -11.38
N ALA A 151 12.28 2.43 -10.06
CA ALA A 151 13.37 2.18 -9.12
C ALA A 151 13.80 0.71 -9.14
N GLY A 152 12.84 -0.22 -9.11
CA GLY A 152 13.09 -1.66 -9.22
C GLY A 152 13.83 -2.01 -10.50
N TYR A 153 13.35 -1.55 -11.65
CA TYR A 153 14.02 -1.74 -12.94
C TYR A 153 15.44 -1.19 -12.93
N ALA A 154 15.59 0.07 -12.57
CA ALA A 154 16.84 0.80 -12.68
C ALA A 154 17.91 0.27 -11.71
N LEU A 155 17.51 -0.23 -10.53
CA LEU A 155 18.42 -0.84 -9.57
C LEU A 155 18.76 -2.29 -9.94
N ALA A 156 17.81 -3.05 -10.49
CA ALA A 156 18.10 -4.39 -11.04
C ALA A 156 19.09 -4.32 -12.21
N ALA A 157 18.89 -3.39 -13.14
CA ALA A 157 19.75 -3.21 -14.31
C ALA A 157 21.20 -2.85 -13.94
N ARG A 158 21.42 -2.27 -12.76
CA ARG A 158 22.74 -1.91 -12.23
C ARG A 158 23.30 -2.91 -11.23
N HIS A 159 22.61 -4.04 -11.01
CA HIS A 159 22.98 -5.02 -9.98
C HIS A 159 23.20 -4.39 -8.60
N ALA A 160 22.34 -3.44 -8.23
CA ALA A 160 22.48 -2.71 -6.98
C ALA A 160 22.41 -3.65 -5.77
N PRO A 161 23.16 -3.37 -4.68
CA PRO A 161 23.13 -4.19 -3.48
C PRO A 161 21.70 -4.32 -2.90
N PRO A 162 21.28 -5.52 -2.43
CA PRO A 162 19.94 -5.76 -1.89
C PRO A 162 19.48 -4.73 -0.85
N ALA A 163 20.37 -4.33 0.06
CA ALA A 163 20.10 -3.32 1.07
C ALA A 163 19.75 -1.95 0.47
N ALA A 164 20.47 -1.51 -0.57
CA ALA A 164 20.20 -0.23 -1.23
C ALA A 164 18.83 -0.22 -1.90
N VAL A 165 18.42 -1.34 -2.51
CA VAL A 165 17.07 -1.50 -3.07
C VAL A 165 16.02 -1.46 -1.97
N ALA A 166 16.26 -2.13 -0.85
CA ALA A 166 15.33 -2.12 0.27
C ALA A 166 15.13 -0.72 0.87
N PHE A 167 16.21 0.03 1.09
CA PHE A 167 16.12 1.41 1.56
C PHE A 167 15.49 2.35 0.54
N THR A 168 15.64 2.08 -0.76
CA THR A 168 14.93 2.85 -1.80
C THR A 168 13.42 2.64 -1.69
N GLY A 169 12.96 1.39 -1.51
CA GLY A 169 11.55 1.09 -1.25
C GLY A 169 11.03 1.81 0.00
N ALA A 170 11.80 1.76 1.09
CA ALA A 170 11.47 2.46 2.34
C ALA A 170 11.33 3.97 2.12
N ALA A 171 12.31 4.59 1.48
CA ALA A 171 12.31 6.02 1.23
C ALA A 171 11.11 6.44 0.39
N VAL A 172 10.83 5.75 -0.71
CA VAL A 172 9.68 6.05 -1.57
C VAL A 172 8.38 5.95 -0.78
N GLU A 173 8.11 4.83 -0.11
CA GLU A 173 6.84 4.66 0.61
C GLU A 173 6.66 5.66 1.75
N ILE A 174 7.72 5.97 2.51
CA ILE A 174 7.67 6.96 3.59
C ILE A 174 7.40 8.37 3.02
N VAL A 175 8.11 8.77 1.95
CA VAL A 175 7.89 10.08 1.31
C VAL A 175 6.45 10.21 0.80
N PHE A 176 5.94 9.18 0.12
CA PHE A 176 4.55 9.20 -0.37
C PHE A 176 3.53 9.16 0.77
N GLY A 177 3.81 8.46 1.86
CA GLY A 177 3.02 8.50 3.10
C GLY A 177 2.95 9.91 3.68
N CYS A 178 4.08 10.61 3.75
CA CYS A 178 4.17 12.00 4.20
C CYS A 178 3.36 12.95 3.31
N ILE A 179 3.52 12.84 1.98
CA ILE A 179 2.76 13.66 1.00
C ILE A 179 1.26 13.46 1.18
N LEU A 180 0.83 12.20 1.35
CA LEU A 180 -0.57 11.86 1.51
C LEU A 180 -1.16 12.43 2.81
N LEU A 181 -0.44 12.34 3.94
CA LEU A 181 -0.86 12.97 5.21
C LEU A 181 -0.90 14.49 5.12
N ALA A 182 0.11 15.12 4.51
CA ALA A 182 0.17 16.57 4.34
C ALA A 182 -1.02 17.07 3.51
N GLY A 183 -1.34 16.38 2.40
CA GLY A 183 -2.49 16.69 1.57
C GLY A 183 -3.84 16.56 2.28
N MET A 184 -3.93 15.74 3.33
CA MET A 184 -5.15 15.63 4.15
C MET A 184 -5.30 16.74 5.18
N ARG A 185 -4.19 17.32 5.65
CA ARG A 185 -4.20 18.46 6.59
C ARG A 185 -4.62 19.76 5.87
N GLY A 186 -4.17 19.96 4.64
CA GLY A 186 -4.52 21.13 3.83
C GLY A 186 -6.03 21.26 3.54
N THR A 187 -6.75 20.15 3.36
CA THR A 187 -8.20 20.17 3.08
C THR A 187 -9.05 20.51 4.31
N LYS A 188 -8.53 20.31 5.53
CA LYS A 188 -9.25 20.69 6.76
C LYS A 188 -9.20 22.20 7.02
N GLY A 189 -8.14 22.89 6.56
CA GLY A 189 -7.96 24.34 6.76
C GLY A 189 -8.90 25.22 5.95
N THR A 190 -9.40 24.74 4.80
CA THR A 190 -10.32 25.49 3.94
C THR A 190 -11.79 25.35 4.32
N ALA A 191 -12.16 24.37 5.13
CA ALA A 191 -13.55 24.13 5.53
C ALA A 191 -14.03 25.03 6.69
N HIS A 192 -13.13 25.81 7.30
CA HIS A 192 -13.44 26.65 8.46
C HIS A 192 -13.53 28.16 8.14
N VAL A 193 -13.44 28.54 6.85
CA VAL A 193 -13.46 29.95 6.38
C VAL A 193 -14.78 30.30 5.66
N SER A 194 -15.69 29.35 5.49
CA SER A 194 -16.97 29.55 4.79
C SER A 194 -18.19 29.16 5.63
N ALA A 195 -18.16 29.46 6.93
CA ALA A 195 -19.33 29.39 7.81
C ALA A 195 -19.57 30.76 8.45
#